data_AF-A0A378PKZ2-F1
#
_entry.id   AF-A0A378PKZ2-F1
#
_cell.length_a   1.000
_cell.length_b   1.000
_cell.length_c   1.000
_cell.angle_alpha   90.00
_cell.angle_beta   90.00
_cell.angle_gamma   90.00
#
_symmetry.space_group_name_H-M   'P 1'
#
loop_
_entity.id
_entity.type
_entity.pdbx_description
1 polymer ?
#
loop_
_entity_poly.entity_id
_entity_poly.type
_entity_poly.pdbx_seq_one_letter_code
_entity_poly.pdbx_strand_id
1 'polypeptide(L)' 'MTVKVQDIQWVKNEYLAGRTIDEISIDTGKSVKTIKRYLAEAGVLNLSWHKTREENNILKYLKSKNITKLTQLAGKL' A
#
# COMPACT_ATOMS: atom_id res chain seq x y z
N MET A 1 6.45 6.44 -11.99
CA MET A 1 5.99 7.40 -10.96
C MET A 1 6.52 6.94 -9.62
N THR A 2 7.52 7.63 -9.07
CA THR A 2 8.08 7.31 -7.76
C THR A 2 7.16 7.90 -6.69
N VAL A 3 6.53 7.05 -5.88
CA VAL A 3 5.73 7.52 -4.74
C VAL A 3 6.67 8.06 -3.68
N LYS A 4 6.50 9.33 -3.30
CA LYS A 4 7.29 9.95 -2.23
C LYS A 4 6.71 9.56 -0.87
N VAL A 5 7.57 9.21 0.07
CA VAL A 5 7.16 8.84 1.45
C VAL A 5 6.43 9.99 2.14
N GLN A 6 6.84 11.23 1.88
CA GLN A 6 6.16 12.43 2.39
C GLN A 6 4.71 12.52 1.91
N ASP A 7 4.44 12.26 0.63
CA ASP A 7 3.08 12.27 0.08
C ASP A 7 2.19 11.20 0.74
N ILE A 8 2.73 10.00 1.01
CA ILE A 8 2.01 8.92 1.68
C ILE A 8 1.61 9.35 3.10
N GLN A 9 2.57 9.90 3.85
CA GLN A 9 2.34 10.25 5.24
C GLN A 9 1.38 11.43 5.38
N TRP A 10 1.48 12.42 4.49
CA TRP A 10 0.55 13.54 4.47
C TRP A 10 -0.87 13.06 4.15
N VAL A 11 -1.04 12.26 3.09
CA VAL A 11 -2.36 11.70 2.72
C VAL A 11 -2.96 10.85 3.84
N LYS A 12 -2.13 10.06 4.54
CA LYS A 12 -2.55 9.29 5.71
C LYS A 12 -3.09 10.20 6.82
N ASN A 13 -2.35 11.25 7.16
CA ASN A 13 -2.72 12.15 8.25
C ASN A 13 -4.05 12.88 7.95
N GLU A 14 -4.22 13.39 6.73
CA GLU A 14 -5.45 14.08 6.31
C GLU A 14 -6.66 13.14 6.32
N TYR A 15 -6.48 11.90 5.87
CA TYR A 15 -7.53 10.89 5.89
C TYR A 15 -7.93 10.51 7.33
N LEU A 16 -6.95 10.35 8.23
CA LEU A 16 -7.19 10.09 9.64
C LEU A 16 -7.81 11.29 10.38
N ALA A 17 -7.60 12.52 9.88
CA ALA A 17 -8.28 13.72 10.34
C ALA A 17 -9.75 13.81 9.88
N GLY A 18 -10.24 12.83 9.12
CA GLY A 18 -11.62 12.72 8.69
C GLY A 18 -11.92 13.28 7.31
N ARG A 19 -10.90 13.76 6.57
CA ARG A 19 -11.10 14.22 5.18
C ARG A 19 -11.39 13.04 4.26
N THR A 20 -12.25 13.28 3.28
CA THR A 20 -12.61 12.29 2.27
C THR A 20 -11.50 12.12 1.23
N ILE A 21 -11.51 10.97 0.58
CA ILE A 21 -10.55 10.68 -0.51
C ILE A 21 -10.69 11.69 -1.65
N ASP A 22 -11.89 12.18 -1.92
CA ASP A 22 -12.16 13.14 -2.99
C ASP A 22 -11.64 14.54 -2.65
N GLU A 23 -11.80 15.02 -1.40
CA GLU A 23 -11.20 16.28 -0.95
C GLU A 23 -9.67 16.25 -1.05
N ILE A 24 -9.06 15.16 -0.59
CA ILE A 24 -7.61 14.95 -0.67
C ILE A 24 -7.16 14.88 -2.13
N SER A 25 -7.96 14.26 -3.01
CA SER A 25 -7.69 14.16 -4.44
C SER A 25 -7.68 15.54 -5.11
N ILE A 26 -8.64 16.40 -4.76
CA ILE A 26 -8.73 17.77 -5.25
C ILE A 26 -7.52 18.60 -4.78
N ASP A 27 -7.22 18.56 -3.49
CA ASP A 27 -6.15 19.38 -2.87
C ASP A 27 -4.76 19.01 -3.39
N THR A 28 -4.51 17.71 -3.58
CA THR A 28 -3.23 17.23 -4.10
C THR A 28 -3.12 17.24 -5.62
N GLY A 29 -4.22 17.47 -6.34
CA GLY A 29 -4.30 17.31 -7.80
C GLY A 29 -4.06 15.88 -8.30
N LYS A 30 -4.04 14.88 -7.41
CA LYS A 30 -3.82 13.46 -7.75
C LYS A 30 -5.16 12.77 -7.91
N SER A 31 -5.24 11.77 -8.78
CA SER A 31 -6.47 10.99 -8.95
C SER A 31 -6.85 10.23 -7.67
N VAL A 32 -8.15 10.03 -7.45
CA VAL A 32 -8.73 9.20 -6.36
C VAL A 32 -8.05 7.83 -6.26
N LYS A 33 -7.75 7.19 -7.41
CA LYS A 33 -7.03 5.91 -7.46
C LYS A 33 -5.62 6.00 -6.85
N THR A 34 -4.94 7.11 -7.07
CA THR A 34 -3.61 7.38 -6.51
C THR A 34 -3.68 7.60 -5.00
N ILE A 35 -4.67 8.35 -4.53
CA ILE A 35 -4.90 8.54 -3.09
C ILE A 35 -5.19 7.20 -2.40
N LYS A 36 -6.07 6.37 -2.97
CA LYS A 36 -6.34 5.01 -2.48
C LYS A 36 -5.07 4.16 -2.38
N ARG A 37 -4.20 4.23 -3.40
CA ARG A 37 -2.90 3.54 -3.35
C ARG A 37 -2.03 4.05 -2.21
N TYR A 38 -1.93 5.37 -2.02
CA TYR A 38 -1.13 5.93 -0.93
C TYR A 38 -1.65 5.49 0.44
N LEU A 39 -2.97 5.48 0.64
CA LEU A 39 -3.58 4.98 1.86
C LEU A 39 -3.30 3.48 2.09
N ALA A 40 -3.28 2.68 1.02
CA ALA A 40 -2.89 1.28 1.10
C ALA A 40 -1.40 1.10 1.45
N GLU A 41 -0.50 1.87 0.83
CA GLU A 41 0.92 1.89 1.21
C GLU A 41 1.15 2.38 2.65
N ALA A 42 0.25 3.20 3.19
CA ALA A 42 0.31 3.69 4.56
C ALA A 42 -0.32 2.73 5.60
N GLY A 43 -0.89 1.61 5.14
CA GLY A 43 -1.52 0.58 5.97
C GLY A 43 -2.89 0.94 6.55
N VAL A 44 -3.53 2.03 6.07
CA VAL A 44 -4.83 2.50 6.59
C VAL A 44 -6.03 2.11 5.73
N LEU A 45 -5.77 1.54 4.55
CA LEU A 45 -6.80 1.05 3.64
C LEU A 45 -6.35 -0.27 3.01
N ASN A 46 -7.22 -1.28 3.00
CA ASN A 46 -6.96 -2.50 2.25
C ASN A 46 -7.62 -2.42 0.86
N LEU A 47 -6.89 -2.83 -0.18
CA LEU A 47 -7.37 -2.85 -1.56
C LEU A 47 -7.17 -4.25 -2.15
N SER A 48 -8.27 -4.93 -2.48
CA SER A 48 -8.24 -6.30 -3.05
C SER A 48 -7.43 -6.43 -4.35
N TRP A 49 -7.25 -5.32 -5.08
CA TRP A 49 -6.58 -5.28 -6.39
C TRP A 49 -5.18 -4.65 -6.34
N HIS A 50 -4.71 -4.15 -5.18
CA HIS A 50 -3.40 -3.50 -5.06
C HIS A 50 -2.55 -4.23 -4.03
N LYS A 51 -1.36 -4.67 -4.45
CA LYS A 51 -0.34 -5.14 -3.51
C LYS A 51 0.56 -3.99 -3.10
N THR A 52 0.75 -3.79 -1.81
CA THR A 52 1.63 -2.75 -1.29
C THR A 52 3.09 -3.04 -1.65
N ARG A 53 3.96 -2.04 -1.51
CA ARG A 53 5.40 -2.22 -1.68
C ARG A 53 5.95 -3.24 -0.69
N GLU A 54 5.49 -3.22 0.55
CA GLU A 54 5.90 -4.18 1.57
C GLU A 54 5.50 -5.60 1.20
N GLU A 55 4.25 -5.83 0.79
CA GLU A 55 3.78 -7.14 0.33
C GLU A 55 4.61 -7.64 -0.87
N ASN A 56 4.90 -6.77 -1.84
CA ASN A 56 5.74 -7.13 -2.97
C ASN A 56 7.17 -7.48 -2.54
N ASN A 57 7.73 -6.78 -1.55
CA ASN A 57 9.05 -7.11 -1.00
C ASN A 57 9.05 -8.46 -0.28
N ILE A 58 8.01 -8.74 0.51
CA ILE A 58 7.80 -10.04 1.16
C ILE A 58 7.71 -11.15 0.12
N LEU A 59 6.91 -10.96 -0.94
CA LEU A 59 6.77 -11.95 -2.01
C LEU A 59 8.11 -12.19 -2.74
N LYS A 60 8.88 -11.14 -3.01
CA LYS A 60 10.22 -11.26 -3.60
C LYS A 60 11.18 -12.02 -2.67
N TYR A 61 11.12 -11.74 -1.36
CA TYR A 61 11.91 -12.43 -0.35
C TYR A 61 11.54 -13.91 -0.22
N LEU A 62 10.26 -14.24 -0.22
CA LEU A 62 9.80 -15.63 -0.21
C LEU A 62 10.25 -16.36 -1.48
N LYS A 63 10.11 -15.70 -2.63
CA LYS A 63 10.59 -16.24 -3.91
C LYS A 63 12.10 -16.50 -3.91
N SER A 64 12.92 -15.60 -3.34
CA SER A 64 14.36 -15.81 -3.24
C SER A 64 14.74 -16.99 -2.33
N LYS A 65 13.86 -17.38 -1.41
CA LYS A 65 13.97 -18.60 -0.59
C LYS A 65 13.36 -19.86 -1.24
N ASN A 66 12.99 -19.80 -2.52
CA ASN A 66 12.25 -20.85 -3.24
C ASN A 66 10.90 -21.23 -2.60
N ILE A 67 10.31 -20.31 -1.83
CA ILE A 67 8.97 -20.43 -1.28
C ILE A 67 8.01 -19.73 -2.24
N THR A 68 7.20 -20.53 -2.94
CA THR A 68 6.26 -20.08 -3.98
C THR A 68 4.81 -20.49 -3.69
N LYS A 69 4.60 -21.41 -2.75
CA LYS A 69 3.29 -21.90 -2.32
C LYS A 69 3.13 -21.76 -0.81
N LEU A 70 1.89 -21.56 -0.37
CA LEU A 70 1.55 -21.48 1.06
C LEU A 70 1.96 -22.74 1.82
N THR A 71 1.84 -23.92 1.21
CA THR A 71 2.22 -25.20 1.84
C THR A 71 3.71 -25.27 2.18
N GLN A 72 4.57 -24.53 1.45
CA GLN A 72 6.01 -24.48 1.72
C GLN A 72 6.36 -23.60 2.93
N LEU A 73 5.43 -22.75 3.39
CA LEU A 73 5.57 -21.98 4.64
C LEU A 73 5.26 -22.86 5.86
N ALA A 74 4.30 -23.78 5.73
CA ALA A 74 3.84 -24.64 6.84
C ALA A 74 4.84 -25.75 7.21
N GLY A 75 5.74 -26.13 6.31
CA GLY A 75 6.72 -27.22 6.52
C GLY A 75 8.07 -26.79 7.11
N LYS A 76 8.16 -25.58 7.68
CA LYS A 76 9.38 -25.03 8.32
C LYS A 76 9.22 -24.70 9.81
N LEU A 77 8.10 -25.11 10.42
CA LEU A 77 7.88 -25.06 11.87
C LEU A 77 8.26 -26.40 12.50
#